data_AF-A0A316LXB2-F1
#
_entry.id   AF-A0A316LXB2-F1
#
_cell.length_a   1.000
_cell.length_b   1.000
_cell.length_c   1.000
_cell.angle_alpha   90.00
_cell.angle_beta   90.00
_cell.angle_gamma   90.00
#
_symmetry.space_group_name_H-M   'P 1'
#
loop_
_entity.id
_entity.type
_entity.pdbx_description
1 polymer ?
#
loop_
_entity_poly.entity_id
_entity_poly.type
_entity_poly.pdbx_seq_one_letter_code
_entity_poly.pdbx_strand_id
1 'polypeptide(L)'
;MTDKMTSLVNDLGEELRESAEVREYLAARDAYAADRAISEKVAEYNVQRMVYEQESAKDEKDTLLLDQIQKRMDDLYGEITENDVMKRYVAAEDGVNTLFGEINRILQSFVIPEEEHSCGGDCGHCGGCH
;
A
#
# COMPACT_ATOMS: atom_id res chain seq x y z
N MET A 1 4.41 18.11 24.33
CA MET A 1 5.39 17.02 24.49
C MET A 1 6.52 17.58 25.34
N THR A 2 6.93 16.91 26.41
CA THR A 2 8.06 17.39 27.23
C THR A 2 9.38 17.15 26.50
N ASP A 3 10.46 17.86 26.85
CA ASP A 3 11.78 17.67 26.24
C ASP A 3 12.25 16.21 26.31
N LYS A 4 11.98 15.55 27.44
CA LYS A 4 12.28 14.12 27.63
C LYS A 4 11.48 13.24 26.66
N MET A 5 10.19 13.51 26.46
CA MET A 5 9.38 12.76 25.50
C MET A 5 9.88 12.97 24.06
N THR A 6 10.27 14.20 23.72
CA THR A 6 10.85 14.50 22.40
C THR A 6 12.16 13.74 22.17
N SER A 7 13.04 13.68 23.17
CA SER A 7 14.27 12.87 23.09
C SER A 7 13.98 11.40 22.82
N LEU A 8 13.05 10.80 23.57
CA LEU A 8 12.69 9.38 23.42
C LEU A 8 12.10 9.07 22.04
N VAL A 9 11.28 9.97 21.49
CA VAL A 9 10.73 9.82 20.13
C VAL A 9 11.83 9.93 19.08
N ASN A 10 12.83 10.80 19.27
CA ASN A 10 13.97 10.87 18.36
C ASN A 10 14.82 9.60 18.42
N ASP A 11 15.08 9.06 19.62
CA ASP A 11 15.82 7.81 19.79
C ASP A 11 15.08 6.63 19.10
N LEU A 12 13.75 6.54 19.28
CA LEU A 12 12.92 5.58 18.53
C LEU A 12 13.03 5.79 17.02
N GLY A 13 13.07 7.05 16.57
CA GLY A 13 13.25 7.39 15.16
C GLY A 13 14.59 6.89 14.59
N GLU A 14 15.68 6.95 15.35
CA GLU A 14 16.98 6.39 14.94
C GLU A 14 16.92 4.85 14.85
N GLU A 15 16.35 4.18 15.86
CA GLU A 15 16.19 2.72 15.84
C GLU A 15 15.33 2.25 14.67
N LEU A 16 14.27 3.00 14.33
CA LEU A 16 13.43 2.70 13.17
C LEU A 16 14.21 2.81 11.86
N ARG A 17 15.11 3.78 11.69
CA ARG A 17 15.93 3.88 10.47
C ARG A 17 16.90 2.71 10.32
N GLU A 18 17.29 2.09 11.42
CA GLU A 18 18.15 0.93 11.44
C GLU A 18 17.39 -0.40 11.25
N SER A 19 16.06 -0.39 11.40
CA SER A 19 15.23 -1.59 11.27
C SER A 19 15.23 -2.16 9.84
N ALA A 20 15.11 -3.49 9.75
CA ALA A 20 15.12 -4.18 8.47
C ALA A 20 13.92 -3.78 7.60
N GLU A 21 12.74 -3.61 8.21
CA GLU A 21 11.49 -3.25 7.56
C GLU A 21 11.56 -1.87 6.92
N VAL A 22 12.07 -0.87 7.65
CA VAL A 22 12.21 0.50 7.15
C VAL A 22 13.27 0.57 6.06
N ARG A 23 14.40 -0.10 6.23
CA ARG A 23 15.47 -0.15 5.22
C ARG A 23 15.01 -0.79 3.93
N GLU A 24 14.30 -1.92 4.02
CA GLU A 24 13.75 -2.61 2.86
C GLU A 24 12.68 -1.78 2.17
N TYR A 25 11.77 -1.14 2.93
CA TYR A 25 10.78 -0.22 2.36
C TYR A 25 11.42 0.92 1.60
N LEU A 26 12.43 1.60 2.17
CA LEU A 26 13.12 2.69 1.49
C LEU A 26 13.82 2.21 0.21
N ALA A 27 14.51 1.07 0.27
CA ALA A 27 15.19 0.50 -0.89
C ALA A 27 14.20 0.09 -2.00
N ALA A 28 13.10 -0.56 -1.64
CA ALA A 28 12.08 -1.00 -2.59
C ALA A 28 11.33 0.19 -3.19
N ARG A 29 11.04 1.24 -2.39
CA ARG A 29 10.43 2.49 -2.85
C ARG A 29 11.33 3.20 -3.87
N ASP A 30 12.62 3.30 -3.58
CA ASP A 30 13.57 3.96 -4.48
C ASP A 30 13.76 3.17 -5.78
N ALA A 31 13.74 1.83 -5.71
CA ALA A 31 13.75 0.96 -6.88
C ALA A 31 12.47 1.13 -7.74
N TYR A 32 11.30 1.16 -7.11
CA TYR A 32 10.02 1.44 -7.77
C TYR A 32 10.02 2.82 -8.45
N ALA A 33 10.49 3.86 -7.75
CA ALA A 33 10.55 5.22 -8.29
C ALA A 33 11.53 5.35 -9.48
N ALA A 34 12.57 4.51 -9.53
CA ALA A 34 13.52 4.46 -10.63
C ALA A 34 13.07 3.54 -11.79
N ASP A 35 12.02 2.71 -11.61
CA ASP A 35 11.55 1.78 -12.63
C ASP A 35 10.76 2.53 -13.71
N ARG A 36 11.44 2.75 -14.84
CA ARG A 36 10.85 3.42 -16.01
C ARG A 36 9.73 2.60 -16.65
N ALA A 37 9.83 1.27 -16.65
CA ALA A 37 8.85 0.42 -17.31
C ALA A 37 7.52 0.45 -16.54
N ILE A 38 7.56 0.44 -15.21
CA ILE A 38 6.37 0.68 -14.39
C ILE A 38 5.84 2.09 -14.63
N SER A 39 6.72 3.10 -14.56
CA SER A 39 6.30 4.51 -14.70
C SER A 39 5.58 4.78 -16.03
N GLU A 40 6.07 4.20 -17.13
CA GLU A 40 5.46 4.31 -18.46
C GLU A 40 4.08 3.64 -18.51
N LYS A 41 3.93 2.45 -17.92
CA LYS A 41 2.63 1.74 -17.84
C LYS A 41 1.62 2.47 -16.98
N VAL A 42 2.04 3.01 -15.83
CA VAL A 42 1.18 3.80 -14.94
C VAL A 42 0.73 5.08 -15.64
N ALA A 43 1.63 5.74 -16.38
CA ALA A 43 1.28 6.92 -17.17
C ALA A 43 0.25 6.57 -18.26
N GLU A 44 0.46 5.46 -18.98
CA GLU A 44 -0.51 4.99 -19.97
C GLU A 44 -1.87 4.68 -19.35
N TYR A 45 -1.90 3.95 -18.23
CA TYR A 45 -3.13 3.60 -17.50
C TYR A 45 -3.93 4.86 -17.12
N ASN A 46 -3.25 5.89 -16.61
CA ASN A 46 -3.89 7.15 -16.25
C ASN A 46 -4.48 7.89 -17.47
N VAL A 47 -3.79 7.84 -18.61
CA VAL A 47 -4.33 8.39 -19.87
C VAL A 47 -5.55 7.60 -20.32
N GLN A 48 -5.49 6.27 -20.32
CA GLN A 48 -6.63 5.42 -20.68
C GLN A 48 -7.83 5.69 -19.79
N ARG A 49 -7.62 5.79 -18.47
CA ARG A 49 -8.66 6.14 -17.50
C ARG A 49 -9.29 7.49 -17.80
N MET A 50 -8.48 8.52 -18.09
CA MET A 50 -8.99 9.84 -18.45
C MET A 50 -9.86 9.79 -19.72
N VAL A 51 -9.42 9.06 -20.74
CA VAL A 51 -10.19 8.91 -22.00
C VAL A 51 -11.48 8.13 -21.74
N TYR A 52 -11.44 7.06 -20.93
CA TYR A 52 -12.62 6.31 -20.51
C TYR A 52 -13.64 7.19 -19.80
N GLU A 53 -13.20 8.01 -18.83
CA GLU A 53 -14.05 8.93 -18.08
C GLU A 53 -14.69 9.98 -19.02
N GLN A 54 -13.93 10.52 -19.98
CA GLN A 54 -14.44 11.47 -20.98
C GLN A 54 -15.48 10.85 -21.91
N GLU A 55 -15.22 9.66 -22.44
CA GLU A 55 -16.15 8.95 -23.33
C GLU A 55 -17.43 8.54 -22.58
N SER A 56 -17.26 8.05 -21.35
CA SER A 56 -18.36 7.64 -20.49
C SER A 56 -19.31 8.78 -20.10
N ALA A 57 -18.84 10.03 -20.17
CA ALA A 57 -19.61 11.23 -19.84
C ALA A 57 -20.42 11.79 -21.02
N LYS A 58 -20.24 11.28 -22.25
CA LYS A 58 -21.00 11.73 -23.43
C LYS A 58 -22.44 11.24 -23.37
N ASP A 59 -23.35 12.04 -23.96
CA ASP A 59 -24.76 11.65 -24.14
C ASP A 59 -24.90 10.46 -25.09
N GLU A 60 -24.12 10.45 -26.17
CA GLU A 60 -23.98 9.33 -27.10
C GLU A 60 -22.56 8.78 -26.99
N LYS A 61 -22.44 7.56 -26.45
CA LYS A 61 -21.18 6.92 -26.10
C LYS A 61 -20.76 5.93 -27.17
N ASP A 62 -19.48 5.91 -27.51
CA ASP A 62 -18.89 4.85 -28.30
C ASP A 62 -18.59 3.63 -27.40
N THR A 63 -19.50 2.67 -27.39
CA THR A 63 -19.36 1.46 -26.57
C THR A 63 -18.20 0.58 -27.02
N LEU A 64 -17.87 0.56 -28.31
CA LEU A 64 -16.74 -0.22 -28.82
C LEU A 64 -15.41 0.38 -28.34
N LEU A 65 -15.31 1.71 -28.33
CA LEU A 65 -14.16 2.42 -27.78
C LEU A 65 -14.03 2.17 -26.26
N LEU A 66 -15.11 2.27 -25.50
CA LEU A 66 -15.11 2.01 -24.07
C LEU A 66 -14.63 0.59 -23.74
N ASP A 67 -15.10 -0.43 -24.47
CA ASP A 67 -14.68 -1.82 -24.28
C ASP A 67 -13.18 -2.01 -24.57
N GLN A 68 -12.66 -1.35 -25.61
CA GLN A 68 -11.24 -1.39 -25.95
C GLN A 68 -10.36 -0.72 -24.88
N ILE A 69 -10.79 0.43 -24.37
CA ILE A 69 -10.08 1.15 -23.31
C ILE A 69 -10.07 0.31 -22.03
N GLN A 70 -11.23 -0.24 -21.63
CA GLN A 70 -11.34 -1.08 -20.44
C GLN A 70 -10.39 -2.27 -20.54
N LYS A 71 -10.39 -3.00 -21.67
CA LYS A 71 -9.48 -4.11 -21.88
C LYS A 71 -8.02 -3.71 -21.75
N ARG A 72 -7.62 -2.56 -22.33
CA ARG A 72 -6.24 -2.08 -22.20
C ARG A 72 -5.90 -1.70 -20.76
N MET A 73 -6.83 -1.11 -20.01
CA MET A 73 -6.64 -0.80 -18.60
C MET A 73 -6.44 -2.08 -17.77
N ASP A 74 -7.20 -3.14 -18.03
CA ASP A 74 -7.08 -4.42 -17.35
C ASP A 74 -5.71 -5.08 -17.64
N ASP A 75 -5.28 -5.06 -18.91
CA ASP A 75 -3.97 -5.57 -19.32
C ASP A 75 -2.83 -4.79 -18.61
N LEU A 76 -2.91 -3.44 -18.61
CA LEU A 76 -1.92 -2.58 -17.93
C LEU A 76 -1.88 -2.84 -16.42
N TYR A 77 -3.05 -3.02 -15.79
CA TYR A 77 -3.13 -3.34 -14.37
C TYR A 77 -2.41 -4.67 -14.05
N GLY A 78 -2.63 -5.70 -14.86
CA GLY A 78 -1.90 -6.97 -14.77
C GLY A 78 -0.40 -6.77 -14.92
N GLU A 79 0.03 -6.10 -15.99
CA GLU A 79 1.45 -5.84 -16.26
C GLU A 79 2.17 -5.03 -15.15
N ILE A 80 1.46 -4.14 -14.45
CA ILE A 80 1.99 -3.36 -13.33
C ILE A 80 2.07 -4.22 -12.07
N THR A 81 0.99 -4.92 -11.73
CA THR A 81 0.89 -5.69 -10.47
C THR A 81 1.70 -6.99 -10.50
N GLU A 82 1.94 -7.55 -11.68
CA GLU A 82 2.78 -8.73 -11.85
C GLU A 82 4.29 -8.42 -11.85
N ASN A 83 4.68 -7.15 -11.99
CA ASN A 83 6.08 -6.73 -11.98
C ASN A 83 6.74 -6.99 -10.61
N ASP A 84 7.95 -7.56 -10.62
CA ASP A 84 8.67 -7.93 -9.40
C ASP A 84 9.06 -6.74 -8.52
N VAL A 85 9.41 -5.60 -9.12
CA VAL A 85 9.70 -4.34 -8.38
C VAL A 85 8.43 -3.84 -7.70
N MET A 86 7.28 -3.90 -8.37
CA MET A 86 5.99 -3.54 -7.77
C MET A 86 5.63 -4.47 -6.61
N LYS A 87 5.75 -5.79 -6.80
CA LYS A 87 5.48 -6.78 -5.75
C LYS A 87 6.39 -6.59 -4.54
N ARG A 88 7.68 -6.35 -4.76
CA ARG A 88 8.65 -6.07 -3.71
C ARG A 88 8.28 -4.80 -2.95
N TYR A 89 7.91 -3.73 -3.65
CA TYR A 89 7.48 -2.48 -3.03
C TYR A 89 6.25 -2.68 -2.14
N VAL A 90 5.20 -3.35 -2.65
CA VAL A 90 3.98 -3.63 -1.88
C VAL A 90 4.26 -4.50 -0.66
N ALA A 91 5.10 -5.54 -0.79
CA ALA A 91 5.47 -6.39 0.34
C ALA A 91 6.26 -5.61 1.41
N ALA A 92 7.19 -4.73 0.99
CA ALA A 92 7.95 -3.91 1.92
C ALA A 92 7.09 -2.84 2.60
N GLU A 93 6.10 -2.28 1.89
CA GLU A 93 5.11 -1.35 2.44
C GLU A 93 4.22 -2.03 3.49
N ASP A 94 3.77 -3.27 3.24
CA ASP A 94 3.01 -4.05 4.24
C ASP A 94 3.86 -4.34 5.50
N GLY A 95 5.14 -4.67 5.32
CA GLY A 95 6.07 -4.87 6.43
C GLY A 95 6.23 -3.63 7.30
N VAL A 96 6.43 -2.46 6.70
CA VAL A 96 6.58 -1.20 7.47
C VAL A 96 5.26 -0.79 8.13
N ASN A 97 4.12 -1.01 7.47
CA ASN A 97 2.80 -0.74 8.03
C ASN A 97 2.50 -1.64 9.25
N THR A 98 2.92 -2.91 9.20
CA THR A 98 2.81 -3.84 10.33
C THR A 98 3.61 -3.34 11.52
N LEU A 99 4.88 -2.97 11.31
CA LEU A 99 5.74 -2.41 12.35
C LEU A 99 5.14 -1.14 12.98
N PHE A 100 4.67 -0.19 12.16
CA PHE A 100 4.03 1.02 12.68
C PHE A 100 2.71 0.74 13.40
N GLY A 101 1.95 -0.26 12.94
CA GLY A 101 0.73 -0.72 13.60
C GLY A 101 0.99 -1.25 15.01
N GLU A 102 2.08 -2.00 15.21
CA GLU A 102 2.51 -2.49 16.53
C GLU A 102 2.92 -1.34 17.46
N ILE A 103 3.74 -0.42 16.97
CA ILE A 103 4.18 0.76 17.73
C ILE A 103 2.97 1.59 18.16
N ASN A 104 2.04 1.85 17.23
CA ASN A 104 0.83 2.61 17.51
C ASN A 104 -0.05 1.90 18.56
N ARG A 105 -0.19 0.57 18.49
CA ARG A 105 -0.89 -0.22 19.52
C ARG A 105 -0.26 -0.06 20.90
N ILE A 106 1.07 -0.14 21.00
CA ILE A 106 1.80 0.08 22.27
C ILE A 106 1.60 1.50 22.79
N LEU A 107 1.67 2.51 21.92
CA LEU A 107 1.49 3.90 22.34
C LEU A 107 0.07 4.16 22.87
N GLN A 108 -0.94 3.53 22.24
CA GLN A 108 -2.34 3.66 22.67
C GLN A 108 -2.60 3.01 24.03
N SER A 109 -1.93 1.90 24.37
CA SER A 109 -2.13 1.23 25.67
C SER A 109 -1.67 2.06 26.87
N PHE A 110 -0.83 3.08 26.67
CA PHE A 110 -0.43 3.99 27.75
C PHE A 110 -1.52 4.99 28.16
N VAL A 111 -2.51 5.23 27.29
CA VAL A 111 -3.55 6.26 27.49
C VAL A 111 -4.96 5.67 27.55
N ILE A 112 -5.15 4.45 27.07
CA ILE A 112 -6.38 3.68 27.17
C ILE A 112 -6.15 2.58 28.20
N PRO A 113 -6.82 2.59 29.37
CA PRO A 113 -6.73 1.49 30.34
C PRO A 113 -7.15 0.19 29.65
N GLU A 114 -6.36 -0.87 29.82
CA GLU A 114 -6.70 -2.20 29.30
C GLU A 114 -8.04 -2.66 29.90
N GLU A 115 -9.14 -2.52 29.17
CA GLU A 115 -10.24 -3.48 29.32
C GLU A 115 -9.88 -4.69 28.48
N GLU A 116 -9.39 -5.73 29.16
CA GLU A 116 -9.32 -7.12 28.72
C GLU A 116 -9.09 -7.30 27.21
N HIS A 117 -7.85 -7.10 26.75
CA HIS A 117 -7.40 -7.78 25.54
C HIS A 117 -7.25 -9.26 25.85
N SER A 118 -8.40 -9.93 25.94
CA SER A 118 -8.54 -11.37 25.88
C SER A 118 -7.67 -11.88 24.75
N CYS A 119 -6.69 -12.68 25.15
CA CYS A 119 -5.99 -13.60 24.29
C CYS A 119 -7.02 -14.61 23.72
N GLY A 120 -7.79 -14.19 22.72
CA GLY A 120 -8.77 -14.99 22.01
C GLY A 120 -8.15 -15.58 20.75
N GLY A 121 -7.23 -16.53 20.92
CA GLY A 121 -6.84 -17.39 19.81
C GLY A 121 -8.06 -18.20 19.36
N ASP A 122 -8.61 -17.86 18.20
CA ASP A 122 -9.47 -18.75 17.44
C ASP A 122 -8.80 -19.07 16.10
N CYS A 123 -7.66 -19.76 16.22
CA CYS A 123 -7.14 -20.61 15.15
C CYS A 123 -7.97 -21.90 15.17
N GLY A 124 -9.22 -21.82 14.72
CA GLY A 124 -10.19 -22.90 14.86
C GLY A 124 -11.33 -22.82 13.85
N HIS A 125 -11.12 -23.46 12.70
CA HIS A 125 -12.17 -24.09 11.88
C HIS A 125 -12.85 -23.28 10.73
N CYS A 126 -12.43 -23.63 9.51
CA CYS A 126 -13.26 -23.99 8.34
C CYS A 126 -14.42 -23.09 7.84
N GLY A 127 -14.25 -22.55 6.63
CA GLY A 127 -15.10 -22.89 5.48
C GLY A 127 -16.42 -22.14 5.24
N GLY A 128 -16.45 -21.33 4.18
CA GLY A 128 -17.50 -21.40 3.17
C GLY A 128 -18.63 -20.35 3.16
N CYS A 129 -18.82 -19.78 1.96
CA CYS A 129 -20.06 -19.28 1.33
C CYS A 129 -20.69 -17.96 1.78
N HIS A 130 -20.44 -16.90 1.00
CA HIS A 130 -21.48 -16.18 0.25
C HIS A 130 -20.87 -15.39 -0.92
#